data_AF-A0A2I1YZY8-F1
#
_entry.id   AF-A0A2I1YZY8-F1
#
_cell.length_a   1.000
_cell.length_b   1.000
_cell.length_c   1.000
_cell.angle_alpha   90.00
_cell.angle_beta   90.00
_cell.angle_gamma   90.00
#
_symmetry.space_group_name_H-M   'P 1'
#
loop_
_entity.id
_entity.type
_entity.pdbx_description
1 polymer ?
#
loop_
_entity_poly.entity_id
_entity_poly.type
_entity_poly.pdbx_seq_one_letter_code
_entity_poly.pdbx_strand_id
1 'polypeptide(L)'
;MEILHDLIVNLIVAVITFLVSTIFNNRRRIKIWSQSLIRWNKDIRLSCAYLFQIKQTNGRYLLIKGRRIDQYQPIGGVYKYHDSFKGLKEELELKDESESRFYEGGDLRLITKGKHLVQFLEWFDTRKNREVTAIRELIEELEPAGISIENLIKKSQIEYLKTVNEPIMFSTYFQMDELKIFDIFEAKIPTEILDKVLENDDYCLIEAEDIEKNCFTKDGLSKKISATSKYIV
;
A
#
# COMPACT_ATOMS: atom_id res chain seq x y z
N MET A 1 -37.14 -35.00 -21.89
CA MET A 1 -37.35 -33.59 -21.49
C MET A 1 -36.62 -33.24 -20.21
N GLU A 2 -36.53 -34.14 -19.22
CA GLU A 2 -35.77 -33.91 -17.97
C GLU A 2 -34.30 -33.56 -18.18
N ILE A 3 -33.57 -34.31 -19.01
CA ILE A 3 -32.15 -34.04 -19.29
C ILE A 3 -31.91 -32.62 -19.86
N LEU A 4 -32.81 -32.14 -20.73
CA LEU A 4 -32.71 -30.79 -21.31
C LEU A 4 -33.05 -29.71 -20.28
N HIS A 5 -34.05 -29.95 -19.44
CA HIS A 5 -34.40 -29.07 -18.33
C HIS A 5 -33.23 -28.95 -17.33
N ASP A 6 -32.64 -30.07 -16.94
CA ASP A 6 -31.52 -30.11 -15.99
C ASP A 6 -30.27 -29.46 -16.57
N LEU A 7 -30.02 -29.61 -17.88
CA LEU A 7 -28.94 -28.92 -18.58
C LEU A 7 -29.14 -27.39 -18.53
N ILE A 8 -30.35 -26.91 -18.78
CA ILE A 8 -30.68 -25.48 -18.74
C ILE A 8 -30.55 -24.94 -17.32
N VAL A 9 -31.07 -25.65 -16.32
CA VAL A 9 -30.95 -25.26 -14.90
C VAL A 9 -29.49 -25.18 -14.48
N ASN A 10 -28.67 -26.17 -14.80
CA ASN A 10 -27.24 -26.17 -14.46
C ASN A 10 -26.48 -25.03 -15.15
N LEU A 11 -26.81 -24.71 -16.40
CA LEU A 11 -26.22 -23.58 -17.11
C LEU A 11 -26.58 -22.25 -16.44
N ILE A 12 -27.85 -22.06 -16.05
CA ILE A 12 -28.30 -20.86 -15.33
C ILE A 12 -27.57 -20.73 -14.00
N VAL A 13 -27.49 -21.82 -13.22
CA VAL A 13 -26.76 -21.84 -11.94
C VAL A 13 -25.29 -21.48 -12.15
N ALA A 14 -24.62 -22.07 -13.14
CA ALA A 14 -23.22 -21.77 -13.45
C ALA A 14 -23.01 -20.29 -13.82
N VAL A 15 -23.90 -19.71 -14.64
CA VAL A 15 -23.85 -18.29 -15.00
C VAL A 15 -24.06 -17.40 -13.77
N ILE A 16 -25.05 -17.70 -12.92
CA ILE A 16 -25.31 -16.93 -11.69
C ILE A 16 -24.12 -17.03 -10.75
N THR A 17 -23.58 -18.23 -10.50
CA THR A 17 -22.40 -18.44 -9.66
C THR A 17 -21.21 -17.66 -10.21
N PHE A 18 -20.95 -17.74 -11.51
CA PHE A 18 -19.87 -16.97 -12.15
C PHE A 18 -20.04 -15.46 -11.95
N LEU A 19 -21.24 -14.92 -12.14
CA LEU A 19 -21.54 -13.49 -11.95
C LEU A 19 -21.37 -13.08 -10.48
N VAL A 20 -21.93 -13.84 -9.55
CA VAL A 20 -21.81 -13.57 -8.10
C VAL A 20 -20.35 -13.63 -7.66
N SER A 21 -19.61 -14.65 -8.06
CA SER A 21 -18.18 -14.76 -7.77
C SER A 21 -17.39 -13.60 -8.38
N THR A 22 -17.69 -13.20 -9.62
CA THR A 22 -17.03 -12.07 -10.27
C THR A 22 -17.27 -10.76 -9.52
N ILE A 23 -18.52 -10.48 -9.12
CA ILE A 23 -18.87 -9.30 -8.32
C ILE A 23 -18.18 -9.34 -6.97
N PHE A 24 -18.22 -10.49 -6.29
CA PHE A 24 -17.64 -10.65 -4.96
C PHE A 24 -16.12 -10.46 -4.97
N ASN A 25 -15.43 -11.04 -5.95
CA ASN A 25 -13.98 -10.93 -6.12
C ASN A 25 -13.57 -9.50 -6.49
N ASN A 26 -14.40 -8.77 -7.24
CA ASN A 26 -14.12 -7.40 -7.67
C ASN A 26 -14.79 -6.31 -6.83
N ARG A 27 -15.45 -6.66 -5.71
CA ARG A 27 -16.28 -5.74 -4.91
C ARG A 27 -15.59 -4.44 -4.50
N ARG A 28 -14.28 -4.49 -4.20
CA ARG A 28 -13.50 -3.30 -3.84
C ARG A 28 -13.30 -2.37 -5.06
N ARG A 29 -13.00 -2.94 -6.22
CA ARG A 29 -12.87 -2.20 -7.49
C ARG A 29 -14.20 -1.57 -7.90
N ILE A 30 -15.30 -2.32 -7.78
CA ILE A 30 -16.66 -1.82 -8.04
C ILE A 30 -17.01 -0.67 -7.09
N LYS A 31 -16.63 -0.76 -5.81
CA LYS A 31 -16.84 0.32 -4.84
C LYS A 31 -16.07 1.59 -5.22
N ILE A 32 -14.81 1.47 -5.64
CA ILE A 32 -14.03 2.64 -6.07
C ILE A 32 -14.62 3.22 -7.36
N TRP A 33 -15.01 2.38 -8.32
CA TRP A 33 -15.69 2.80 -9.54
C TRP A 33 -16.98 3.58 -9.26
N SER A 34 -17.84 3.09 -8.35
CA SER A 34 -19.07 3.82 -8.00
C SER A 34 -18.76 5.15 -7.28
N GLN A 35 -17.75 5.15 -6.39
CA GLN A 35 -17.30 6.37 -5.72
C GLN A 35 -16.68 7.39 -6.69
N SER A 36 -16.03 6.94 -7.76
CA SER A 36 -15.39 7.80 -8.77
C SER A 36 -16.44 8.51 -9.62
N LEU A 37 -17.56 7.85 -9.94
CA LEU A 37 -18.70 8.48 -10.62
C LEU A 37 -19.32 9.61 -9.80
N ILE A 38 -19.51 9.41 -8.49
CA ILE A 38 -20.03 10.45 -7.59
C ILE A 38 -19.06 11.64 -7.49
N ARG A 39 -17.77 11.40 -7.70
CA ARG A 39 -16.69 12.38 -7.58
C ARG A 39 -16.13 12.80 -8.94
N TRP A 40 -16.90 12.67 -10.01
CA TRP A 40 -16.46 12.78 -11.41
C TRP A 40 -15.48 13.94 -11.67
N ASN A 41 -15.80 15.16 -11.22
CA ASN A 41 -14.97 16.37 -11.40
C ASN A 41 -14.28 16.87 -10.11
N LYS A 42 -14.34 16.11 -9.02
CA LYS A 42 -13.66 16.47 -7.77
C LYS A 42 -12.20 16.06 -7.82
N ASP A 43 -11.35 16.87 -7.20
CA ASP A 43 -9.94 16.51 -6.99
C ASP A 43 -9.85 15.37 -5.98
N ILE A 44 -9.03 14.39 -6.32
CA ILE A 44 -8.78 13.20 -5.52
C ILE A 44 -7.28 13.00 -5.45
N ARG A 45 -6.77 12.97 -4.22
CA ARG A 45 -5.39 12.61 -3.93
C ARG A 45 -5.22 11.11 -4.07
N LEU A 46 -4.18 10.71 -4.80
CA LEU A 46 -3.73 9.34 -4.96
C LEU A 46 -2.48 9.15 -4.11
N SER A 47 -2.41 8.06 -3.37
CA SER A 47 -1.20 7.66 -2.65
C SER A 47 -0.99 6.16 -2.83
N CYS A 48 -0.09 5.81 -3.74
CA CYS A 48 0.23 4.43 -4.07
C CYS A 48 1.58 4.04 -3.45
N ALA A 49 1.54 3.20 -2.43
CA ALA A 49 2.69 2.83 -1.64
C ALA A 49 2.88 1.32 -1.58
N TYR A 50 4.05 0.91 -1.11
CA TYR A 50 4.30 -0.44 -0.65
C TYR A 50 4.80 -0.43 0.78
N LEU A 51 4.39 -1.42 1.57
CA LEU A 51 4.74 -1.57 2.97
C LEU A 51 5.30 -2.98 3.21
N PHE A 52 6.28 -3.09 4.07
CA PHE A 52 6.88 -4.36 4.44
C PHE A 52 6.33 -4.90 5.75
N GLN A 53 5.88 -6.14 5.71
CA GLN A 53 5.77 -7.01 6.86
C GLN A 53 7.16 -7.60 7.12
N ILE A 54 7.81 -7.13 8.18
CA ILE A 54 9.08 -7.68 8.69
C ILE A 54 8.80 -8.24 10.07
N LYS A 55 8.91 -9.56 10.22
CA LYS A 55 8.62 -10.28 11.46
C LYS A 55 9.88 -10.89 12.04
N GLN A 56 10.03 -10.80 13.37
CA GLN A 56 10.99 -11.61 14.10
C GLN A 56 10.42 -13.01 14.38
N THR A 57 11.27 -13.98 14.72
CA THR A 57 10.90 -15.37 15.05
C THR A 57 9.87 -15.52 16.17
N ASN A 58 9.74 -14.54 17.06
CA ASN A 58 8.73 -14.51 18.13
C ASN A 58 7.37 -13.93 17.70
N GLY A 59 7.20 -13.56 16.41
CA GLY A 59 5.95 -13.04 15.89
C GLY A 59 5.78 -11.52 15.99
N ARG A 60 6.74 -10.79 16.57
CA ARG A 60 6.72 -9.32 16.64
C ARG A 60 7.10 -8.68 15.32
N TYR A 61 6.55 -7.51 15.06
CA TYR A 61 6.71 -6.73 13.82
C TYR A 61 7.72 -5.62 14.01
N LEU A 62 8.65 -5.46 13.07
CA LEU A 62 9.57 -4.32 13.05
C LEU A 62 8.83 -3.08 12.51
N LEU A 63 8.77 -2.02 13.31
CA LEU A 63 8.35 -0.68 12.89
C LEU A 63 9.52 0.29 13.00
N ILE A 64 9.45 1.37 12.22
CA ILE A 64 10.38 2.50 12.24
C ILE A 64 9.64 3.78 12.65
N LYS A 65 10.33 4.69 13.33
CA LYS A 65 9.85 6.04 13.65
C LYS A 65 9.72 6.86 12.36
N GLY A 66 8.52 7.38 12.11
CA GLY A 66 8.21 8.18 10.94
C GLY A 66 8.94 9.53 10.95
N ARG A 67 9.50 9.92 9.80
CA ARG A 67 10.18 11.22 9.62
C ARG A 67 9.19 12.37 9.35
N ARG A 68 8.09 12.07 8.67
CA ARG A 68 7.05 13.06 8.29
C ARG A 68 5.92 13.17 9.30
N ILE A 69 5.63 12.15 10.09
CA ILE A 69 4.57 12.16 11.10
C ILE A 69 5.16 11.51 12.35
N ASP A 70 4.97 12.13 13.52
CA ASP A 70 5.45 11.58 14.79
C ASP A 70 4.59 10.37 15.23
N GLN A 71 4.93 9.23 14.63
CA GLN A 71 4.32 7.92 14.85
C GLN A 71 5.32 6.84 14.41
N TYR A 72 5.15 5.62 14.90
CA TYR A 72 5.84 4.46 14.35
C TYR A 72 5.03 3.88 13.19
N GLN A 73 5.69 3.38 12.16
CA GLN A 73 5.06 2.90 10.93
C GLN A 73 5.83 1.72 10.35
N PRO A 74 5.20 0.93 9.46
CA PRO A 74 5.91 -0.12 8.74
C PRO A 74 6.98 0.49 7.86
N ILE A 75 8.05 -0.27 7.64
CA ILE A 75 9.04 0.11 6.65
C ILE A 75 8.40 0.10 5.26
N GLY A 76 8.70 1.09 4.44
CA GLY A 76 8.12 1.25 3.11
C GLY A 76 7.79 2.70 2.77
N GLY A 77 7.24 2.88 1.58
CA GLY A 77 6.97 4.21 1.07
C GLY A 77 6.29 4.21 -0.29
N VAL A 78 6.29 5.37 -0.92
CA VAL A 78 5.50 5.62 -2.12
C VAL A 78 6.26 5.17 -3.35
N TYR A 79 5.59 4.47 -4.26
CA TYR A 79 6.17 4.07 -5.52
C TYR A 79 6.64 5.28 -6.32
N LYS A 80 7.77 5.13 -7.02
CA LYS A 80 8.21 6.11 -8.02
C LYS A 80 7.64 5.82 -9.41
N TYR A 81 7.27 6.84 -10.18
CA TYR A 81 7.05 6.75 -11.62
C TYR A 81 8.33 7.13 -12.39
N HIS A 82 8.45 6.65 -13.63
CA HIS A 82 9.56 6.97 -14.53
C HIS A 82 9.16 8.06 -15.53
N ASP A 83 10.13 8.70 -16.18
CA ASP A 83 9.87 9.76 -17.18
C ASP A 83 8.92 9.34 -18.31
N SER A 84 8.91 8.05 -18.65
CA SER A 84 8.00 7.48 -19.66
C SER A 84 6.52 7.49 -19.24
N PHE A 85 6.21 7.86 -17.98
CA PHE A 85 4.85 8.07 -17.48
C PHE A 85 4.27 9.45 -17.88
N LYS A 86 5.09 10.42 -18.32
CA LYS A 86 4.66 11.81 -18.55
C LYS A 86 3.46 11.95 -19.50
N GLY A 87 3.42 11.20 -20.59
CA GLY A 87 2.29 11.25 -21.53
C GLY A 87 0.98 10.81 -20.89
N LEU A 88 1.00 9.71 -20.13
CA LEU A 88 -0.17 9.24 -19.38
C LEU A 88 -0.53 10.18 -18.22
N LYS A 89 0.47 10.80 -17.59
CA LYS A 89 0.28 11.82 -16.57
C LYS A 89 -0.55 12.98 -17.10
N GLU A 90 -0.25 13.47 -18.30
CA GLU A 90 -1.01 14.53 -18.97
C GLU A 90 -2.43 14.08 -19.38
N GLU A 91 -2.56 12.88 -19.97
CA GLU A 91 -3.85 12.30 -20.38
C GLU A 91 -4.83 12.18 -19.21
N LEU A 92 -4.34 11.74 -18.04
CA LEU A 92 -5.13 11.56 -16.83
C LEU A 92 -5.20 12.81 -15.95
N GLU A 93 -4.77 13.98 -16.45
CA GLU A 93 -4.76 15.26 -15.73
C GLU A 93 -4.08 15.17 -14.35
N LEU A 94 -3.05 14.33 -14.22
CA LEU A 94 -2.36 14.06 -12.97
C LEU A 94 -1.41 15.20 -12.62
N LYS A 95 -1.57 15.75 -11.41
CA LYS A 95 -0.72 16.79 -10.84
C LYS A 95 0.10 16.21 -9.71
N ASP A 96 1.30 16.73 -9.48
CA ASP A 96 2.10 16.31 -8.33
C ASP A 96 1.48 16.77 -7.01
N GLU A 97 1.91 16.14 -5.92
CA GLU A 97 1.55 16.54 -4.56
C GLU A 97 1.75 18.05 -4.35
N SER A 98 0.69 18.70 -3.85
CA SER A 98 0.68 20.14 -3.60
C SER A 98 1.36 20.51 -2.28
N GLU A 99 1.39 19.59 -1.32
CA GLU A 99 1.97 19.84 -0.01
C GLU A 99 3.47 19.56 0.03
N SER A 100 4.27 20.60 0.26
CA SER A 100 5.73 20.55 0.24
C SER A 100 6.35 19.49 1.17
N ARG A 101 5.74 19.23 2.33
CA ARG A 101 6.19 18.20 3.28
C ARG A 101 6.12 16.78 2.72
N PHE A 102 5.18 16.55 1.81
CA PHE A 102 4.92 15.27 1.15
C PHE A 102 5.26 15.29 -0.34
N TYR A 103 5.81 16.38 -0.86
CA TYR A 103 6.25 16.42 -2.24
C TYR A 103 7.62 15.76 -2.37
N GLU A 104 7.73 14.85 -3.33
CA GLU A 104 8.99 14.28 -3.77
C GLU A 104 8.92 13.97 -5.25
N GLY A 105 9.99 14.28 -5.98
CA GLY A 105 10.05 14.05 -7.42
C GLY A 105 9.78 12.58 -7.75
N GLY A 106 8.89 12.37 -8.72
CA GLY A 106 8.56 11.04 -9.21
C GLY A 106 7.62 10.23 -8.31
N ASP A 107 7.12 10.75 -7.19
CA ASP A 107 6.20 9.97 -6.35
C ASP A 107 4.84 9.72 -7.02
N LEU A 108 4.29 8.52 -6.84
CA LEU A 108 2.87 8.22 -7.04
C LEU A 108 2.01 8.74 -5.87
N ARG A 109 2.34 9.96 -5.42
CA ARG A 109 1.53 10.89 -4.64
C ARG A 109 1.07 11.99 -5.59
N LEU A 110 -0.08 11.77 -6.22
CA LEU A 110 -0.58 12.59 -7.31
C LEU A 110 -2.01 13.06 -7.03
N ILE A 111 -2.50 14.05 -7.76
CA ILE A 111 -3.87 14.53 -7.69
C ILE A 111 -4.49 14.40 -9.08
N THR A 112 -5.69 13.83 -9.17
CA THR A 112 -6.47 13.73 -10.42
C THR A 112 -7.96 13.97 -10.16
N LYS A 113 -8.78 13.87 -11.20
CA LYS A 113 -10.24 13.92 -11.12
C LYS A 113 -10.85 12.53 -11.02
N GLY A 114 -12.02 12.41 -10.38
CA GLY A 114 -12.77 11.15 -10.27
C GLY A 114 -12.99 10.42 -11.59
N LYS A 115 -13.24 11.15 -12.69
CA LYS A 115 -13.42 10.61 -14.04
C LYS A 115 -12.24 9.76 -14.53
N HIS A 116 -11.02 10.04 -14.06
CA HIS A 116 -9.77 9.40 -14.50
C HIS A 116 -9.34 8.23 -13.60
N LEU A 117 -10.01 8.01 -12.46
CA LEU A 117 -9.58 7.02 -11.48
C LEU A 117 -9.58 5.58 -12.02
N VAL A 118 -10.56 5.24 -12.86
CA VAL A 118 -10.69 3.87 -13.39
C VAL A 118 -9.51 3.56 -14.31
N GLN A 119 -9.21 4.48 -15.23
CA GLN A 119 -8.08 4.39 -16.14
C GLN A 119 -6.74 4.41 -15.39
N PHE A 120 -6.60 5.26 -14.36
CA PHE A 120 -5.41 5.27 -13.51
C PHE A 120 -5.18 3.92 -12.84
N LEU A 121 -6.23 3.32 -12.27
CA LEU A 121 -6.13 2.03 -11.61
C LEU A 121 -5.82 0.90 -12.59
N GLU A 122 -6.41 0.92 -13.78
CA GLU A 122 -6.09 -0.05 -14.84
C GLU A 122 -4.62 0.06 -15.25
N TRP A 123 -4.10 1.27 -15.40
CA TRP A 123 -2.67 1.49 -15.62
C TRP A 123 -1.82 0.99 -14.45
N PHE A 124 -2.19 1.30 -13.20
CA PHE A 124 -1.43 0.93 -12.01
C PHE A 124 -1.20 -0.59 -11.93
N ASP A 125 -2.22 -1.37 -12.33
CA ASP A 125 -2.18 -2.84 -12.40
C ASP A 125 -1.21 -3.36 -13.47
N THR A 126 -0.94 -2.59 -14.53
CA THR A 126 0.03 -2.99 -15.58
C THR A 126 1.48 -2.96 -15.11
N ARG A 127 1.78 -2.21 -14.04
CA ARG A 127 3.13 -1.94 -13.52
C ARG A 127 4.07 -1.22 -14.49
N LYS A 128 3.60 -0.80 -15.66
CA LYS A 128 4.42 -0.10 -16.65
C LYS A 128 4.75 1.32 -16.18
N ASN A 129 5.93 1.81 -16.58
CA ASN A 129 6.36 3.19 -16.35
C ASN A 129 6.46 3.60 -14.87
N ARG A 130 6.51 2.63 -13.95
CA ARG A 130 6.73 2.84 -12.52
C ARG A 130 7.71 1.83 -11.95
N GLU A 131 8.19 2.14 -10.75
CA GLU A 131 8.97 1.24 -9.92
C GLU A 131 8.24 -0.10 -9.76
N VAL A 132 8.96 -1.17 -10.09
CA VAL A 132 8.49 -2.57 -9.97
C VAL A 132 9.26 -3.35 -8.91
N THR A 133 10.44 -2.87 -8.52
CA THR A 133 11.25 -3.45 -7.45
C THR A 133 10.85 -2.85 -6.11
N ALA A 134 10.31 -3.65 -5.20
CA ALA A 134 10.08 -3.24 -3.82
C ALA A 134 11.36 -3.47 -2.99
N ILE A 135 12.38 -2.62 -3.18
CA ILE A 135 13.65 -2.71 -2.44
C ILE A 135 14.19 -1.34 -2.01
N ARG A 136 13.87 -0.28 -2.76
CA ARG A 136 14.40 1.07 -2.53
C ARG A 136 14.10 1.57 -1.12
N GLU A 137 12.83 1.56 -0.72
CA GLU A 137 12.43 2.02 0.63
C GLU A 137 13.02 1.13 1.72
N LEU A 138 13.15 -0.17 1.48
CA LEU A 138 13.79 -1.09 2.43
C LEU A 138 15.25 -0.70 2.67
N ILE A 139 15.98 -0.34 1.62
CA ILE A 139 17.37 0.14 1.72
C ILE A 139 17.42 1.52 2.37
N GLU A 140 16.65 2.49 1.86
CA GLU A 140 16.67 3.89 2.32
C GLU A 140 16.31 4.02 3.80
N GLU A 141 15.40 3.18 4.28
CA GLU A 141 15.01 3.18 5.68
C GLU A 141 15.99 2.39 6.55
N LEU A 142 16.47 1.20 6.14
CA LEU A 142 17.33 0.37 6.98
C LEU A 142 18.83 0.73 6.94
N GLU A 143 19.37 1.24 5.83
CA GLU A 143 20.79 1.60 5.69
C GLU A 143 21.31 2.52 6.82
N PRO A 144 20.56 3.56 7.25
CA PRO A 144 20.96 4.41 8.39
C PRO A 144 21.21 3.67 9.71
N ALA A 145 20.72 2.44 9.88
CA ALA A 145 21.05 1.58 11.03
C ALA A 145 22.44 0.91 10.89
N GLY A 146 23.23 1.28 9.90
CA GLY A 146 24.60 0.80 9.69
C GLY A 146 24.68 -0.61 9.12
N ILE A 147 23.60 -1.14 8.55
CA ILE A 147 23.60 -2.46 7.89
C ILE A 147 24.33 -2.42 6.54
N SER A 148 24.89 -3.54 6.11
CA SER A 148 25.42 -3.66 4.75
C SER A 148 24.29 -3.90 3.76
N ILE A 149 24.16 -3.00 2.78
CA ILE A 149 23.18 -3.12 1.68
C ILE A 149 23.36 -4.44 0.93
N GLU A 150 24.62 -4.81 0.65
CA GLU A 150 24.93 -6.07 -0.03
C GLU A 150 24.42 -7.28 0.75
N ASN A 151 24.63 -7.29 2.07
CA ASN A 151 24.13 -8.37 2.93
C ASN A 151 22.61 -8.39 2.99
N LEU A 152 21.97 -7.24 3.10
CA LEU A 152 20.51 -7.12 3.08
C LEU A 152 19.94 -7.73 1.80
N ILE A 153 20.45 -7.33 0.62
CA ILE A 153 19.95 -7.80 -0.67
C ILE A 153 20.22 -9.30 -0.86
N LYS A 154 21.42 -9.79 -0.52
CA LYS A 154 21.79 -11.19 -0.76
C LYS A 154 21.08 -12.17 0.17
N LYS A 155 20.80 -11.77 1.41
CA LYS A 155 20.26 -12.67 2.43
C LYS A 155 18.76 -12.51 2.68
N SER A 156 18.15 -11.42 2.24
CA SER A 156 16.72 -11.22 2.44
C SER A 156 15.92 -11.78 1.27
N GLN A 157 14.73 -12.28 1.57
CA GLN A 157 13.75 -12.65 0.55
C GLN A 157 12.55 -11.72 0.64
N ILE A 158 12.07 -11.26 -0.52
CA ILE A 158 10.91 -10.37 -0.62
C ILE A 158 9.81 -11.09 -1.38
N GLU A 159 8.65 -11.21 -0.75
CA GLU A 159 7.49 -11.91 -1.28
C GLU A 159 6.28 -10.99 -1.28
N TYR A 160 5.60 -10.86 -2.41
CA TYR A 160 4.35 -10.11 -2.47
C TYR A 160 3.24 -10.89 -1.75
N LEU A 161 2.53 -10.26 -0.81
CA LEU A 161 1.43 -10.87 -0.06
C LEU A 161 0.07 -10.49 -0.65
N LYS A 162 -0.22 -9.18 -0.71
CA LYS A 162 -1.55 -8.66 -1.06
C LYS A 162 -1.51 -7.19 -1.44
N THR A 163 -2.45 -6.76 -2.28
CA THR A 163 -2.77 -5.35 -2.51
C THR A 163 -3.99 -4.96 -1.68
N VAL A 164 -3.85 -3.88 -0.91
CA VAL A 164 -4.91 -3.24 -0.17
C VAL A 164 -5.34 -2.00 -0.92
N ASN A 165 -6.59 -1.98 -1.36
CA ASN A 165 -7.25 -0.80 -1.90
C ASN A 165 -8.20 -0.26 -0.83
N GLU A 166 -7.89 0.91 -0.27
CA GLU A 166 -8.84 1.61 0.59
C GLU A 166 -9.99 2.18 -0.26
N PRO A 167 -11.21 2.30 0.30
CA PRO A 167 -12.23 3.12 -0.34
C PRO A 167 -11.76 4.58 -0.43
N ILE A 168 -12.33 5.36 -1.34
CA ILE A 168 -12.10 6.80 -1.39
C ILE A 168 -12.70 7.41 -0.11
N MET A 169 -11.86 8.08 0.68
CA MET A 169 -12.20 8.69 1.96
C MET A 169 -11.74 10.14 1.97
N PHE A 170 -12.49 11.03 2.63
CA PHE A 170 -12.03 12.41 2.80
C PHE A 170 -10.87 12.48 3.77
N SER A 171 -9.74 13.03 3.33
CA SER A 171 -8.60 13.32 4.19
C SER A 171 -8.77 14.68 4.86
N THR A 172 -8.91 14.68 6.18
CA THR A 172 -8.99 15.91 6.97
C THR A 172 -7.67 16.69 6.96
N TYR A 173 -6.55 16.03 6.72
CA TYR A 173 -5.25 16.69 6.65
C TYR A 173 -5.07 17.44 5.32
N PHE A 174 -5.28 16.74 4.20
CA PHE A 174 -5.13 17.32 2.86
C PHE A 174 -6.36 18.10 2.37
N GLN A 175 -7.47 18.07 3.12
CA GLN A 175 -8.73 18.74 2.79
C GLN A 175 -9.32 18.33 1.42
N MET A 176 -9.15 17.06 1.04
CA MET A 176 -9.69 16.49 -0.20
C MET A 176 -9.98 14.99 -0.09
N ASP A 177 -10.75 14.46 -1.03
CA ASP A 177 -10.95 13.02 -1.17
C ASP A 177 -9.61 12.34 -1.49
N GLU A 178 -9.36 11.18 -0.90
CA GLU A 178 -8.10 10.45 -1.02
C GLU A 178 -8.35 8.97 -1.32
N LEU A 179 -7.60 8.43 -2.28
CA LEU A 179 -7.50 7.01 -2.60
C LEU A 179 -6.10 6.51 -2.25
N LYS A 180 -6.04 5.58 -1.30
CA LYS A 180 -4.80 4.93 -0.88
C LYS A 180 -4.73 3.48 -1.37
N ILE A 181 -3.60 3.13 -1.95
CA ILE A 181 -3.29 1.78 -2.43
C ILE A 181 -1.99 1.35 -1.78
N PHE A 182 -1.99 0.17 -1.16
CA PHE A 182 -0.81 -0.41 -0.53
C PHE A 182 -0.55 -1.81 -1.07
N ASP A 183 0.60 -2.02 -1.70
CA ASP A 183 1.11 -3.37 -1.90
C ASP A 183 1.87 -3.80 -0.64
N ILE A 184 1.50 -4.94 -0.08
CA ILE A 184 2.12 -5.48 1.12
C ILE A 184 3.09 -6.58 0.71
N PHE A 185 4.34 -6.42 1.10
CA PHE A 185 5.41 -7.40 0.88
C PHE A 185 5.86 -7.98 2.21
N GLU A 186 6.10 -9.28 2.27
CA GLU A 186 6.89 -9.88 3.33
C GLU A 186 8.37 -9.68 3.00
N ALA A 187 9.15 -9.18 3.95
CA ALA A 187 10.60 -9.17 3.87
C ALA A 187 11.16 -10.10 4.96
N LYS A 188 11.60 -11.29 4.53
CA LYS A 188 12.28 -12.27 5.38
C LYS A 188 13.73 -11.83 5.52
N ILE A 189 14.02 -11.08 6.57
CA ILE A 189 15.36 -10.57 6.89
C ILE A 189 15.98 -11.46 7.96
N PRO A 190 17.23 -11.92 7.80
CA PRO A 190 17.94 -12.69 8.82
C PRO A 190 17.99 -11.97 10.17
N THR A 191 17.84 -12.74 11.25
CA THR A 191 17.83 -12.22 12.62
C THR A 191 19.09 -11.42 12.94
N GLU A 192 20.27 -11.82 12.43
CA GLU A 192 21.51 -11.09 12.67
C GLU A 192 21.51 -9.67 12.09
N ILE A 193 20.75 -9.42 11.01
CA ILE A 193 20.58 -8.08 10.43
C ILE A 193 19.56 -7.31 11.26
N LEU A 194 18.45 -7.94 11.64
CA LEU A 194 17.41 -7.30 12.46
C LEU A 194 17.93 -6.87 13.84
N ASP A 195 18.72 -7.72 14.50
CA ASP A 195 19.30 -7.41 15.81
C ASP A 195 20.19 -6.16 15.73
N LYS A 196 20.97 -6.02 14.66
CA LYS A 196 21.75 -4.81 14.40
C LYS A 196 20.89 -3.58 14.13
N VAL A 197 19.78 -3.73 13.39
CA VAL A 197 18.82 -2.63 13.17
C VAL A 197 18.24 -2.14 14.49
N LEU A 198 17.96 -3.06 15.42
CA LEU A 198 17.38 -2.78 16.73
C LEU A 198 18.34 -2.12 17.73
N GLU A 199 19.64 -2.02 17.41
CA GLU A 199 20.59 -1.17 18.16
C GLU A 199 20.27 0.33 17.99
N ASN A 200 19.48 0.69 16.97
CA ASN A 200 19.04 2.06 16.72
C ASN A 200 17.64 2.32 17.32
N ASP A 201 17.53 3.38 18.13
CA ASP A 201 16.31 3.76 18.85
C ASP A 201 15.13 4.16 17.97
N ASP A 202 15.33 4.43 16.69
CA ASP A 202 14.23 4.72 15.76
C ASP A 202 13.43 3.45 15.39
N TYR A 203 13.94 2.27 15.72
CA TYR A 203 13.27 1.00 15.45
C TYR A 203 12.67 0.39 16.72
N CYS A 204 11.60 -0.38 16.54
CA CYS A 204 11.04 -1.17 17.62
C CYS A 204 10.34 -2.43 17.10
N LEU A 205 10.31 -3.44 17.95
CA LEU A 205 9.49 -4.62 17.76
C LEU A 205 8.17 -4.44 18.49
N ILE A 206 7.07 -4.62 17.76
CA ILE A 206 5.71 -4.35 18.24
C ILE A 206 4.85 -5.60 18.11
N GLU A 207 4.01 -5.84 19.12
CA GLU A 207 3.03 -6.92 19.10
C GLU A 207 1.85 -6.58 18.18
N ALA A 208 1.21 -7.61 17.62
CA ALA A 208 0.03 -7.42 16.77
C ALA A 208 -1.08 -6.60 17.47
N GLU A 209 -1.28 -6.85 18.77
CA GLU A 209 -2.30 -6.18 19.58
C GLU A 209 -2.07 -4.65 19.67
N ASP A 210 -0.83 -4.22 19.82
CA ASP A 210 -0.48 -2.79 19.87
C ASP A 210 -0.65 -2.12 18.49
N ILE A 211 -0.36 -2.84 17.41
CA ILE A 211 -0.66 -2.38 16.05
C ILE A 211 -2.16 -2.17 15.86
N GLU A 212 -3.00 -3.11 16.33
CA GLU A 212 -4.45 -3.00 16.25
C GLU A 212 -4.99 -1.80 17.06
N LYS A 213 -4.38 -1.52 18.21
CA LYS A 213 -4.70 -0.35 19.05
C LYS A 213 -4.17 0.97 18.48
N ASN A 214 -3.28 0.93 17.49
CA ASN A 214 -2.55 2.07 16.93
C ASN A 214 -1.70 2.83 17.96
N CYS A 215 -1.26 2.16 19.02
CA CYS A 215 -0.35 2.74 20.00
C CYS A 215 0.38 1.67 20.82
N PHE A 216 1.52 2.04 21.38
CA PHE A 216 2.30 1.21 22.32
C PHE A 216 2.98 2.10 23.36
N THR A 217 3.59 1.50 24.37
CA THR A 217 4.36 2.23 25.39
C THR A 217 5.85 2.09 25.14
N LYS A 218 6.57 3.22 25.07
CA LYS A 218 8.04 3.27 25.01
C LYS A 218 8.53 4.33 25.98
N ASP A 219 9.49 3.98 26.84
CA ASP A 219 10.06 4.86 27.87
C ASP A 219 9.00 5.50 28.80
N GLY A 220 7.97 4.72 29.14
CA GLY A 220 6.85 5.18 29.98
C GLY A 220 5.86 6.13 29.29
N LEU A 221 6.04 6.41 28.00
CA LEU A 221 5.17 7.28 27.21
C LEU A 221 4.40 6.50 26.15
N SER A 222 3.13 6.85 25.96
CA SER A 222 2.35 6.33 24.83
C SER A 222 2.85 6.92 23.53
N LYS A 223 3.18 6.04 22.57
CA LYS A 223 3.60 6.39 21.21
C LYS A 223 2.54 5.93 20.21
N LYS A 224 2.29 6.75 19.20
CA LYS A 224 1.33 6.44 18.13
C LYS A 224 1.93 5.43 17.15
N ILE A 225 1.09 4.56 16.61
CA ILE A 225 1.39 3.70 15.47
C ILE A 225 0.49 4.14 14.32
N SER A 226 1.03 4.15 13.09
CA SER A 226 0.28 4.49 11.88
C SER A 226 -0.92 3.55 11.72
N ALA A 227 -2.08 4.10 11.38
CA ALA A 227 -3.28 3.31 11.07
C ALA A 227 -3.12 2.36 9.87
N THR A 228 -2.09 2.57 9.03
CA THR A 228 -1.75 1.67 7.92
C THR A 228 -1.02 0.41 8.37
N SER A 229 -0.50 0.38 9.60
CA SER A 229 0.23 -0.77 10.15
C SER A 229 -0.65 -2.02 10.28
N LYS A 230 -1.96 -1.85 10.41
CA LYS A 230 -2.92 -2.98 10.39
C LYS A 230 -2.85 -3.84 9.12
N TYR A 231 -2.25 -3.34 8.03
CA TYR A 231 -2.13 -4.10 6.78
C TYR A 231 -0.97 -5.08 6.78
N ILE A 232 0.03 -4.85 7.63
CA ILE A 232 1.16 -5.76 7.78
C ILE A 232 0.91 -6.83 8.82
N VAL A 233 -0.21 -6.80 9.56
CA VAL A 233 -0.64 -7.89 10.46
C VAL A 233 -1.41 -8.95 9.68
#